data_AF-A0A9E4RGA8-F1
#
_entry.id   AF-A0A9E4RGA8-F1
#
_cell.length_a   1.000
_cell.length_b   1.000
_cell.length_c   1.000
_cell.angle_alpha   90.00
_cell.angle_beta   90.00
_cell.angle_gamma   90.00
#
_symmetry.space_group_name_H-M   'P 1'
#
loop_
_entity.id
_entity.type
_entity.pdbx_description
1 polymer ?
#
loop_
_entity_poly.entity_id
_entity_poly.type
_entity_poly.pdbx_seq_one_letter_code
_entity_poly.pdbx_strand_id
1 'polypeptide(L)'
;MTTRLFGSGIRRREDPRLITGTATYTDDIKLQGLVHAAILRSIHAHARIRSIDTSAAKSAPGVLAVFTGADTDGVLNPIPCAWVVPDSDVKTVDYPPMAKDIVRHVGEPVAVVVAEDRYQAEDAMELIDVDYEPLPVVINPEAAMQAGAVQVHEDAPNNQAFHWVVAGGDADAAFSSAEVVVRDTIIHPRLIPNAIETRSAVASWLAPMGELTLWNNTQNPHICRFLSSVVTGVPEHKIRVIAPEVGGGFGSKAPVYPGEMITAF
;
A
#
# COMPACT_ATOMS: atom_id res chain seq x y z
N MET A 1 5.87 -34.33 36.31
CA MET A 1 6.50 -33.02 36.57
C MET A 1 5.77 -31.99 35.72
N THR A 2 5.09 -31.04 36.33
CA THR A 2 4.46 -29.92 35.61
C THR A 2 5.57 -28.94 35.21
N THR A 3 5.97 -28.95 33.95
CA THR A 3 6.97 -28.01 33.44
C THR A 3 6.34 -26.61 33.45
N ARG A 4 6.87 -25.70 34.29
CA ARG A 4 6.44 -24.30 34.30
C ARG A 4 6.98 -23.62 33.03
N LEU A 5 6.21 -23.69 31.95
CA LEU A 5 6.55 -23.13 30.64
C LEU A 5 6.53 -21.59 30.67
N PHE A 6 5.55 -21.00 31.35
CA PHE A 6 5.39 -19.55 31.42
C PHE A 6 6.53 -18.89 32.22
N GLY A 7 7.22 -17.94 31.60
CA GLY A 7 8.36 -17.22 32.18
C GLY A 7 9.71 -17.91 32.04
N SER A 8 9.78 -19.06 31.35
CA SER A 8 11.05 -19.76 31.08
C SER A 8 11.65 -19.37 29.73
N GLY A 9 12.99 -19.39 29.62
CA GLY A 9 13.74 -19.09 28.39
C GLY A 9 13.76 -20.26 27.41
N ILE A 10 12.63 -20.57 26.80
CA ILE A 10 12.48 -21.67 25.84
C ILE A 10 13.07 -21.23 24.48
N ARG A 11 13.81 -22.13 23.82
CA ARG A 11 14.28 -21.90 22.44
C ARG A 11 13.09 -21.85 21.47
N ARG A 12 13.22 -21.03 20.43
CA ARG A 12 12.13 -20.84 19.46
C ARG A 12 11.91 -22.11 18.65
N ARG A 13 10.65 -22.38 18.30
CA ARG A 13 10.27 -23.54 17.48
C ARG A 13 10.53 -23.30 15.99
N GLU A 14 10.65 -22.03 15.62
CA GLU A 14 10.82 -21.52 14.27
C GLU A 14 12.28 -21.54 13.84
N ASP A 15 13.23 -21.48 14.79
CA ASP A 15 14.67 -21.42 14.51
C ASP A 15 15.14 -22.47 13.51
N PRO A 16 14.80 -23.78 13.64
CA PRO A 16 15.34 -24.80 12.75
C PRO A 16 15.09 -24.51 11.27
N ARG A 17 13.92 -23.99 10.89
CA ARG A 17 13.63 -23.68 9.47
C ARG A 17 14.25 -22.36 8.99
N LEU A 18 14.34 -21.37 9.89
CA LEU A 18 14.90 -20.06 9.60
C LEU A 18 16.44 -20.11 9.42
N ILE A 19 17.14 -20.95 10.18
CA ILE A 19 18.62 -21.04 10.14
C ILE A 19 19.15 -22.05 9.11
N THR A 20 18.26 -22.81 8.46
CA THR A 20 18.63 -23.84 7.47
C THR A 20 18.21 -23.48 6.05
N GLY A 21 17.59 -22.32 5.83
CA GLY A 21 17.08 -21.91 4.52
C GLY A 21 15.88 -22.73 4.04
N THR A 22 15.12 -23.32 4.96
CA THR A 22 13.91 -24.12 4.64
C THR A 22 12.60 -23.41 4.98
N ALA A 23 12.70 -22.21 5.55
CA ALA A 23 11.61 -21.25 5.62
C ALA A 23 11.20 -20.79 4.21
N THR A 24 9.92 -20.44 4.05
CA THR A 24 9.38 -19.93 2.79
C THR A 24 8.84 -18.53 3.03
N TYR A 25 9.46 -17.54 2.40
CA TYR A 25 8.99 -16.16 2.31
C TYR A 25 8.16 -15.98 1.02
N THR A 26 7.57 -14.80 0.82
CA THR A 26 6.66 -14.61 -0.32
C THR A 26 7.39 -14.73 -1.67
N ASP A 27 8.62 -14.22 -1.78
CA ASP A 27 9.43 -14.28 -3.01
C ASP A 27 10.03 -15.69 -3.29
N ASP A 28 10.00 -16.58 -2.30
CA ASP A 28 10.42 -17.97 -2.45
C ASP A 28 9.35 -18.83 -3.14
N ILE A 29 8.11 -18.33 -3.23
CA ILE A 29 6.99 -19.06 -3.80
C ILE A 29 7.22 -19.27 -5.29
N LYS A 30 7.09 -20.53 -5.71
CA LYS A 30 7.14 -20.94 -7.12
C LYS A 30 5.82 -21.61 -7.48
N LEU A 31 5.16 -21.08 -8.51
CA LEU A 31 3.95 -21.64 -9.09
C LEU A 31 4.23 -22.00 -10.55
N GLN A 32 3.49 -22.98 -11.08
CA GLN A 32 3.54 -23.27 -12.50
C GLN A 32 2.96 -22.08 -13.27
N GLY A 33 3.70 -21.58 -14.26
CA GLY A 33 3.30 -20.39 -15.01
C GLY A 33 3.38 -19.09 -14.20
N LEU A 34 4.18 -19.05 -13.12
CA LEU A 34 4.49 -17.82 -12.42
C LEU A 34 5.12 -16.82 -13.39
N VAL A 35 4.57 -15.61 -13.40
CA VAL A 35 5.03 -14.45 -14.19
C VAL A 35 5.36 -13.32 -13.23
N HIS A 36 6.07 -12.30 -13.72
CA HIS A 36 6.58 -11.21 -12.89
C HIS A 36 5.98 -9.88 -13.31
N ALA A 37 5.70 -9.03 -12.32
CA ALA A 37 5.16 -7.70 -12.52
C ALA A 37 6.19 -6.62 -12.14
N ALA A 38 6.39 -5.63 -13.01
CA ALA A 38 7.14 -4.42 -12.73
C ALA A 38 6.18 -3.21 -12.77
N ILE A 39 6.16 -2.44 -11.69
CA ILE A 39 5.24 -1.30 -11.53
C ILE A 39 5.98 -0.01 -11.86
N LEU A 40 5.56 0.66 -12.93
CA LEU A 40 6.01 2.00 -13.26
C LEU A 40 5.42 2.99 -12.25
N ARG A 41 6.28 3.86 -11.72
CA ARG A 41 5.91 4.81 -10.68
C ARG A 41 6.15 6.24 -11.13
N SER A 42 5.30 7.15 -10.66
CA SER A 42 5.45 8.57 -10.88
C SER A 42 6.79 9.08 -10.33
N ILE A 43 7.47 9.88 -11.15
CA ILE A 43 8.63 10.69 -10.74
C ILE A 43 8.22 12.07 -10.20
N HIS A 44 6.93 12.43 -10.32
CA HIS A 44 6.40 13.73 -9.92
C HIS A 44 5.65 13.65 -8.59
N ALA A 45 5.84 14.67 -7.75
CA ALA A 45 5.11 14.81 -6.49
C ALA A 45 3.66 15.25 -6.67
N HIS A 46 3.34 15.96 -7.76
CA HIS A 46 1.98 16.33 -8.14
C HIS A 46 1.97 16.64 -9.64
N ALA A 47 1.19 15.93 -10.44
CA ALA A 47 1.10 16.16 -11.88
C ALA A 47 -0.18 15.55 -12.48
N ARG A 48 -0.71 16.15 -13.54
CA ARG A 48 -1.70 15.47 -14.39
C ARG A 48 -1.00 14.51 -15.34
N ILE A 49 -1.60 13.35 -15.57
CA ILE A 49 -1.18 12.42 -16.62
C ILE A 49 -1.90 12.84 -17.90
N ARG A 50 -1.16 13.29 -18.91
CA ARG A 50 -1.72 13.70 -20.20
C ARG A 50 -1.91 12.50 -21.12
N SER A 51 -0.92 11.60 -21.15
CA SER A 51 -0.98 10.36 -21.91
C SER A 51 0.05 9.35 -21.39
N ILE A 52 -0.22 8.07 -21.60
CA ILE A 52 0.69 6.94 -21.36
C ILE A 52 0.79 6.15 -22.67
N ASP A 53 1.97 6.09 -23.28
CA ASP A 53 2.24 5.20 -24.41
C ASP A 53 2.88 3.89 -23.92
N THR A 54 2.18 2.79 -24.15
CA THR A 54 2.60 1.44 -23.76
C THR A 54 2.97 0.56 -24.97
N SER A 55 2.97 1.11 -26.18
CA SER A 55 3.10 0.34 -27.42
C SER A 55 4.44 -0.40 -27.55
N ALA A 56 5.54 0.27 -27.21
CA ALA A 56 6.87 -0.31 -27.22
C ALA A 56 7.01 -1.42 -26.15
N ALA A 57 6.55 -1.15 -24.92
CA ALA A 57 6.56 -2.12 -23.83
C ALA A 57 5.75 -3.38 -24.17
N LYS A 58 4.54 -3.24 -24.71
CA LYS A 58 3.68 -4.37 -25.14
C LYS A 58 4.31 -5.24 -26.23
N SER A 59 5.24 -4.68 -27.01
CA SER A 59 5.91 -5.38 -28.10
C SER A 59 7.26 -5.99 -27.67
N ALA A 60 7.70 -5.76 -26.43
CA ALA A 60 8.98 -6.22 -25.95
C ALA A 60 8.99 -7.75 -25.73
N PRO A 61 10.14 -8.42 -25.92
CA PRO A 61 10.24 -9.87 -25.72
C PRO A 61 9.83 -10.30 -24.31
N GLY A 62 9.01 -11.35 -24.22
CA GLY A 62 8.55 -11.94 -22.95
C GLY A 62 7.46 -11.15 -22.21
N VAL A 63 7.05 -9.98 -22.73
CA VAL A 63 5.92 -9.24 -22.16
C VAL A 63 4.61 -9.92 -22.52
N LEU A 64 3.78 -10.13 -21.50
CA LEU A 64 2.48 -10.78 -21.60
C LEU A 64 1.34 -9.78 -21.55
N ALA A 65 1.48 -8.72 -20.74
CA ALA A 65 0.49 -7.66 -20.62
C ALA A 65 1.13 -6.36 -20.11
N VAL A 66 0.50 -5.23 -20.45
CA VAL A 66 0.79 -3.93 -19.84
C VAL A 66 -0.54 -3.27 -19.53
N PHE A 67 -0.73 -2.87 -18.27
CA PHE A 67 -1.93 -2.20 -17.78
C PHE A 67 -1.59 -0.81 -17.23
N THR A 68 -2.57 0.07 -17.24
CA THR A 68 -2.52 1.45 -16.77
C THR A 68 -3.68 1.72 -15.82
N GLY A 69 -3.73 2.90 -15.20
CA GLY A 69 -4.91 3.30 -14.40
C GLY A 69 -6.24 3.23 -15.16
N ALA A 70 -6.22 3.40 -16.49
CA ALA A 70 -7.41 3.27 -17.33
C ALA A 70 -7.97 1.83 -17.38
N ASP A 71 -7.10 0.81 -17.29
CA ASP A 71 -7.50 -0.60 -17.31
C ASP A 71 -8.14 -1.04 -15.99
N THR A 72 -7.87 -0.31 -14.90
CA THR A 72 -8.48 -0.55 -13.59
C THR A 72 -9.76 0.25 -13.35
N ASP A 73 -10.04 1.25 -14.20
CA ASP A 73 -11.18 2.14 -14.03
C ASP A 73 -12.51 1.42 -14.23
N GLY A 74 -13.40 1.53 -13.24
CA GLY A 74 -14.66 0.78 -13.19
C GLY A 74 -14.50 -0.74 -13.03
N VAL A 75 -13.27 -1.26 -12.90
CA VAL A 75 -12.98 -2.69 -12.66
C VAL A 75 -12.55 -2.93 -11.22
N LEU A 76 -11.65 -2.09 -10.70
CA LEU A 76 -11.23 -2.11 -9.31
C LEU A 76 -11.83 -0.93 -8.57
N ASN A 77 -12.40 -1.20 -7.39
CA ASN A 77 -12.80 -0.13 -6.47
C ASN A 77 -11.55 0.49 -5.80
N PRO A 78 -11.61 1.76 -5.37
CA PRO A 78 -10.55 2.37 -4.57
C PRO A 78 -10.23 1.56 -3.30
N ILE A 79 -8.97 1.58 -2.88
CA ILE A 79 -8.50 0.93 -1.65
C ILE A 79 -8.98 1.75 -0.45
N PRO A 80 -9.92 1.26 0.37
CA PRO A 80 -10.51 2.08 1.41
C PRO A 80 -9.57 2.24 2.62
N CYS A 81 -9.72 3.35 3.34
CA CYS A 81 -9.12 3.48 4.66
C CYS A 81 -9.85 2.56 5.65
N ALA A 82 -9.26 1.42 5.98
CA ALA A 82 -9.89 0.43 6.85
C ALA A 82 -9.91 0.84 8.34
N TRP A 83 -9.13 1.84 8.74
CA TRP A 83 -9.14 2.36 10.10
C TRP A 83 -10.03 3.60 10.19
N VAL A 84 -11.16 3.44 10.87
CA VAL A 84 -12.06 4.54 11.20
C VAL A 84 -11.73 5.02 12.60
N VAL A 85 -11.31 6.28 12.73
CA VAL A 85 -11.07 6.90 14.02
C VAL A 85 -12.42 7.24 14.67
N PRO A 86 -12.74 6.74 15.87
CA PRO A 86 -14.02 7.01 16.53
C PRO A 86 -14.25 8.51 16.73
N ASP A 87 -15.50 8.97 16.58
CA ASP A 87 -15.88 10.38 16.83
C ASP A 87 -15.02 11.41 16.09
N SER A 88 -14.59 11.05 14.87
CA SER A 88 -13.84 11.91 13.97
C SER A 88 -14.56 12.05 12.63
N ASP A 89 -14.16 13.04 11.84
CA ASP A 89 -14.74 13.31 10.53
C ASP A 89 -13.82 12.85 9.37
N VAL A 90 -13.26 11.64 9.48
CA VAL A 90 -12.37 11.05 8.46
C VAL A 90 -12.93 11.21 7.05
N LYS A 91 -12.14 11.84 6.19
CA LYS A 91 -12.43 11.97 4.76
C LYS A 91 -11.92 10.74 4.02
N THR A 92 -12.80 10.09 3.29
CA THR A 92 -12.46 8.95 2.42
C THR A 92 -12.19 9.49 1.03
N VAL A 93 -10.93 9.74 0.72
CA VAL A 93 -10.50 10.12 -0.63
C VAL A 93 -10.30 8.86 -1.47
N ASP A 94 -10.56 8.96 -2.77
CA ASP A 94 -10.26 7.87 -3.70
C ASP A 94 -8.75 7.58 -3.72
N TYR A 95 -8.42 6.31 -3.48
CA TYR A 95 -7.07 5.77 -3.51
C TYR A 95 -7.01 4.57 -4.47
N PRO A 96 -6.89 4.81 -5.79
CA PRO A 96 -6.87 3.74 -6.77
C PRO A 96 -5.55 2.95 -6.73
N PRO A 97 -5.54 1.66 -7.14
CA PRO A 97 -4.30 0.89 -7.27
C PRO A 97 -3.32 1.48 -8.29
N MET A 98 -3.80 2.10 -9.37
CA MET A 98 -2.97 2.84 -10.32
C MET A 98 -3.61 4.19 -10.63
N ALA A 99 -2.80 5.24 -10.65
CA ALA A 99 -3.25 6.57 -11.01
C ALA A 99 -3.65 6.62 -12.49
N LYS A 100 -4.81 7.24 -12.76
CA LYS A 100 -5.35 7.42 -14.11
C LYS A 100 -5.10 8.83 -14.64
N ASP A 101 -5.63 9.84 -13.94
CA ASP A 101 -5.65 11.22 -14.43
C ASP A 101 -4.62 12.13 -13.75
N ILE A 102 -4.25 11.81 -12.51
CA ILE A 102 -3.42 12.66 -11.66
C ILE A 102 -2.61 11.81 -10.67
N VAL A 103 -1.35 12.18 -10.49
CA VAL A 103 -0.46 11.64 -9.46
C VAL A 103 -0.25 12.71 -8.39
N ARG A 104 -0.23 12.29 -7.13
CA ARG A 104 -0.24 13.13 -5.92
C ARG A 104 0.94 12.87 -5.00
N HIS A 105 1.80 11.91 -5.34
CA HIS A 105 3.11 11.78 -4.71
C HIS A 105 4.13 11.06 -5.62
N VAL A 106 5.42 11.30 -5.35
CA VAL A 106 6.50 10.53 -5.97
C VAL A 106 6.36 9.07 -5.55
N GLY A 107 6.48 8.15 -6.51
CA GLY A 107 6.36 6.72 -6.28
C GLY A 107 4.95 6.14 -6.46
N GLU A 108 3.95 6.96 -6.78
CA GLU A 108 2.57 6.51 -7.05
C GLU A 108 2.53 5.61 -8.31
N PRO A 109 1.93 4.42 -8.27
CA PRO A 109 1.82 3.55 -9.45
C PRO A 109 1.02 4.21 -10.58
N VAL A 110 1.52 4.10 -11.82
CA VAL A 110 0.84 4.63 -13.03
C VAL A 110 0.57 3.56 -14.09
N ALA A 111 1.44 2.55 -14.15
CA ALA A 111 1.31 1.41 -15.04
C ALA A 111 2.00 0.18 -14.44
N VAL A 112 1.68 -1.00 -14.97
CA VAL A 112 2.33 -2.25 -14.63
C VAL A 112 2.59 -3.06 -15.89
N VAL A 113 3.80 -3.62 -15.99
CA VAL A 113 4.20 -4.60 -17.01
C VAL A 113 4.21 -5.98 -16.38
N VAL A 114 3.62 -6.96 -17.07
CA VAL A 114 3.67 -8.38 -16.70
C VAL A 114 4.47 -9.13 -17.75
N ALA A 115 5.51 -9.86 -17.34
CA ALA A 115 6.39 -10.60 -18.24
C ALA A 115 6.77 -12.00 -17.70
N GLU A 116 7.35 -12.84 -18.55
CA GLU A 116 7.76 -14.21 -18.21
C GLU A 116 8.80 -14.26 -17.07
N ASP A 117 9.68 -13.25 -16.99
CA ASP A 117 10.62 -13.07 -15.89
C ASP A 117 10.74 -11.62 -15.42
N ARG A 118 11.38 -11.45 -14.25
CA ARG A 118 11.53 -10.15 -13.59
C ARG A 118 12.36 -9.15 -14.41
N TYR A 119 13.42 -9.60 -15.07
CA TYR A 119 14.31 -8.72 -15.83
C TYR A 119 13.59 -8.17 -17.06
N GLN A 120 12.86 -9.03 -17.77
CA GLN A 120 12.04 -8.59 -18.91
C GLN A 120 10.95 -7.60 -18.49
N ALA A 121 10.31 -7.82 -17.33
CA ALA A 121 9.31 -6.88 -16.81
C ALA A 121 9.93 -5.51 -16.52
N GLU A 122 11.10 -5.47 -15.88
CA GLU A 122 11.84 -4.24 -15.58
C GLU A 122 12.33 -3.53 -16.85
N ASP A 123 12.94 -4.25 -17.79
CA ASP A 123 13.43 -3.69 -19.06
C ASP A 123 12.28 -3.11 -19.91
N ALA A 124 11.16 -3.82 -20.00
CA ALA A 124 10.01 -3.36 -20.78
C ALA A 124 9.26 -2.20 -20.11
N MET A 125 9.30 -2.10 -18.78
CA MET A 125 8.73 -0.96 -18.05
C MET A 125 9.40 0.35 -18.42
N GLU A 126 10.71 0.35 -18.66
CA GLU A 126 11.48 1.52 -19.13
C GLU A 126 11.12 1.98 -20.56
N LEU A 127 10.37 1.17 -21.31
CA LEU A 127 9.89 1.51 -22.65
C LEU A 127 8.53 2.23 -22.64
N ILE A 128 7.92 2.42 -21.46
CA ILE A 128 6.66 3.16 -21.32
C ILE A 128 6.98 4.65 -21.27
N ASP A 129 6.37 5.43 -22.16
CA ASP A 129 6.48 6.89 -22.15
C ASP A 129 5.25 7.52 -21.49
N VAL A 130 5.48 8.45 -20.56
CA VAL A 130 4.40 9.13 -19.82
C VAL A 130 4.57 10.63 -19.92
N ASP A 131 3.60 11.28 -20.55
CA ASP A 131 3.52 12.74 -20.60
C ASP A 131 2.83 13.27 -19.35
N TYR A 132 3.56 14.06 -18.57
CA TYR A 132 3.06 14.69 -17.35
C TYR A 132 2.95 16.20 -17.51
N GLU A 133 1.93 16.77 -16.89
CA GLU A 133 1.84 18.20 -16.61
C GLU A 133 2.07 18.43 -15.12
N PRO A 134 3.26 18.89 -14.70
CA PRO A 134 3.54 19.16 -13.30
C PRO A 134 2.56 20.18 -12.71
N LEU A 135 2.09 19.88 -11.51
CA LEU A 135 1.22 20.75 -10.72
C LEU A 135 1.97 21.29 -9.50
N PRO A 136 1.51 22.41 -8.91
CA PRO A 136 2.08 22.93 -7.66
C PRO A 136 2.08 21.87 -6.54
N VAL A 137 3.20 21.73 -5.84
CA VAL A 137 3.40 20.69 -4.82
C VAL A 137 3.16 21.24 -3.41
N VAL A 138 2.60 20.39 -2.53
CA VAL A 138 2.38 20.70 -1.11
C VAL A 138 3.22 19.76 -0.25
N ILE A 139 4.10 20.32 0.59
CA ILE A 139 5.02 19.53 1.46
C ILE A 139 4.94 19.88 2.95
N ASN A 140 4.23 20.96 3.31
CA ASN A 140 4.06 21.41 4.68
C ASN A 140 2.57 21.31 5.06
N PRO A 141 2.21 20.53 6.09
CA PRO A 141 0.82 20.30 6.45
C PRO A 141 0.11 21.57 6.98
N GLU A 142 0.80 22.44 7.70
CA GLU A 142 0.20 23.69 8.19
C GLU A 142 -0.11 24.66 7.05
N ALA A 143 0.82 24.78 6.09
CA ALA A 143 0.62 25.57 4.87
C ALA A 143 -0.47 24.99 3.97
N ALA A 144 -0.59 23.65 3.92
CA ALA A 144 -1.61 22.95 3.14
C ALA A 144 -3.04 23.31 3.57
N MET A 145 -3.24 23.66 4.84
CA MET A 145 -4.54 23.98 5.41
C MET A 145 -4.91 25.47 5.30
N GLN A 146 -4.02 26.33 4.80
CA GLN A 146 -4.29 27.76 4.68
C GLN A 146 -5.20 28.08 3.49
N ALA A 147 -5.94 29.19 3.59
CA ALA A 147 -6.77 29.66 2.49
C ALA A 147 -5.93 29.93 1.23
N GLY A 148 -6.38 29.41 0.08
CA GLY A 148 -5.69 29.54 -1.21
C GLY A 148 -4.54 28.54 -1.41
N ALA A 149 -4.30 27.63 -0.47
CA ALA A 149 -3.40 26.51 -0.69
C ALA A 149 -3.90 25.61 -1.82
N VAL A 150 -2.96 24.91 -2.46
CA VAL A 150 -3.26 23.96 -3.53
C VAL A 150 -4.06 22.80 -2.96
N GLN A 151 -5.25 22.56 -3.51
CA GLN A 151 -6.11 21.44 -3.13
C GLN A 151 -5.58 20.14 -3.77
N VAL A 152 -5.22 19.14 -2.97
CA VAL A 152 -4.62 17.87 -3.46
C VAL A 152 -5.69 16.83 -3.78
N HIS A 153 -6.73 16.75 -2.97
CA HIS A 153 -7.89 15.88 -3.16
C HIS A 153 -9.16 16.70 -3.07
N GLU A 154 -10.00 16.70 -4.10
CA GLU A 154 -11.24 17.49 -4.10
C GLU A 154 -12.19 17.08 -2.95
N ASP A 155 -12.21 15.79 -2.59
CA ASP A 155 -13.06 15.22 -1.53
C ASP A 155 -12.53 15.42 -0.10
N ALA A 156 -11.38 16.10 0.07
CA ALA A 156 -10.83 16.46 1.37
C ALA A 156 -10.59 17.98 1.47
N PRO A 157 -11.65 18.79 1.66
CA PRO A 157 -11.54 20.25 1.69
C PRO A 157 -10.46 20.75 2.66
N ASN A 158 -9.75 21.80 2.26
CA ASN A 158 -8.65 22.41 3.02
C ASN A 158 -7.49 21.45 3.33
N ASN A 159 -7.32 20.40 2.52
CA ASN A 159 -6.33 19.34 2.72
C ASN A 159 -6.37 18.69 4.11
N GLN A 160 -7.53 18.72 4.78
CA GLN A 160 -7.72 18.12 6.10
C GLN A 160 -8.24 16.69 5.97
N ALA A 161 -7.41 15.72 6.34
CA ALA A 161 -7.79 14.30 6.29
C ALA A 161 -8.86 13.94 7.35
N PHE A 162 -8.73 14.52 8.55
CA PHE A 162 -9.69 14.41 9.64
C PHE A 162 -9.37 15.41 10.75
N HIS A 163 -10.35 15.65 11.62
CA HIS A 163 -10.28 16.32 12.89
C HIS A 163 -10.80 15.37 13.97
N TRP A 164 -10.01 15.16 15.01
CA TRP A 164 -10.35 14.27 16.11
C TRP A 164 -9.99 14.93 17.43
N VAL A 165 -10.96 15.01 18.34
CA VAL A 165 -10.81 15.67 19.64
C VAL A 165 -10.89 14.62 20.74
N VAL A 166 -9.80 14.44 21.47
CA VAL A 166 -9.77 13.62 22.69
C VAL A 166 -9.89 14.55 23.88
N ALA A 167 -11.06 14.58 24.51
CA ALA A 167 -11.30 15.41 25.69
C ALA A 167 -10.91 14.68 26.99
N GLY A 168 -10.44 15.44 27.97
CA GLY A 168 -10.15 14.91 29.31
C GLY A 168 -10.02 16.05 30.33
N GLY A 169 -10.91 16.07 31.33
CA GLY A 169 -10.94 17.12 32.36
C GLY A 169 -11.19 18.52 31.81
N ASP A 170 -10.90 19.53 32.63
CA ASP A 170 -10.92 20.94 32.25
C ASP A 170 -9.48 21.45 32.10
N ALA A 171 -8.94 21.30 30.89
CA ALA A 171 -7.55 21.69 30.59
C ALA A 171 -7.36 23.21 30.73
N ASP A 172 -8.35 24.02 30.35
CA ASP A 172 -8.26 25.49 30.40
C ASP A 172 -8.18 25.99 31.85
N ALA A 173 -8.97 25.41 32.76
CA ALA A 173 -8.87 25.70 34.19
C ALA A 173 -7.52 25.23 34.78
N ALA A 174 -7.03 24.06 34.37
CA ALA A 174 -5.73 23.55 34.81
C ALA A 174 -4.58 24.47 34.39
N PHE A 175 -4.57 24.93 33.13
CA PHE A 175 -3.56 25.88 32.65
C PHE A 175 -3.69 27.27 33.27
N SER A 176 -4.92 27.76 33.49
CA SER A 176 -5.16 29.09 34.08
C SER A 176 -4.75 29.19 35.55
N SER A 177 -4.77 28.07 36.28
CA SER A 177 -4.42 28.01 37.71
C SER A 177 -2.98 27.57 37.98
N ALA A 178 -2.21 27.25 36.95
CA ALA A 178 -0.84 26.76 37.08
C ALA A 178 0.14 27.88 37.48
N GLU A 179 1.02 27.59 38.43
CA GLU A 179 2.11 28.51 38.81
C GLU A 179 3.14 28.67 37.68
N VAL A 180 3.37 27.60 36.91
CA VAL A 180 4.34 27.57 35.81
C VAL A 180 3.71 26.90 34.60
N VAL A 181 3.80 27.56 33.45
CA VAL A 181 3.40 27.01 32.15
C VAL A 181 4.62 26.98 31.24
N VAL A 182 4.88 25.82 30.63
CA VAL A 182 5.95 25.64 29.64
C VAL A 182 5.31 25.27 28.30
N ARG A 183 5.80 25.87 27.22
CA ARG A 183 5.37 25.59 25.85
C ARG A 183 6.60 25.27 25.00
N ASP A 184 6.48 24.25 24.18
CA ASP A 184 7.51 23.88 23.20
C ASP A 184 6.84 23.39 21.90
N THR A 185 7.60 23.43 20.79
CA THR A 185 7.21 22.90 19.50
C THR A 185 8.16 21.77 19.12
N ILE A 186 7.66 20.53 19.16
CA ILE A 186 8.44 19.33 18.87
C ILE A 186 8.08 18.81 17.49
N ILE A 187 9.08 18.73 16.60
CA ILE A 187 8.93 18.12 15.28
C ILE A 187 9.40 16.66 15.37
N HIS A 188 8.48 15.72 15.21
CA HIS A 188 8.83 14.32 15.04
C HIS A 188 9.03 14.02 13.54
N PRO A 189 10.26 13.73 13.08
CA PRO A 189 10.52 13.57 11.65
C PRO A 189 9.76 12.38 11.08
N ARG A 190 9.50 12.42 9.77
CA ARG A 190 8.99 11.26 9.03
C ARG A 190 10.05 10.16 9.05
N LEU A 191 9.68 8.99 9.55
CA LEU A 191 10.50 7.78 9.56
C LEU A 191 9.81 6.69 8.74
N ILE A 192 10.58 5.69 8.32
CA ILE A 192 10.06 4.51 7.61
C ILE A 192 10.52 3.23 8.33
N PRO A 193 9.62 2.27 8.59
CA PRO A 193 10.03 0.95 9.03
C PRO A 193 10.71 0.22 7.87
N ASN A 194 12.02 -0.02 8.00
CA ASN A 194 12.82 -0.71 6.99
C ASN A 194 12.95 -2.20 7.36
N ALA A 195 11.88 -2.97 7.12
CA ALA A 195 11.98 -4.43 7.15
C ALA A 195 12.99 -4.90 6.09
N ILE A 196 13.80 -5.92 6.44
CA ILE A 196 14.82 -6.46 5.52
C ILE A 196 14.15 -7.14 4.32
N GLU A 197 13.07 -7.89 4.54
CA GLU A 197 12.22 -8.34 3.45
C GLU A 197 11.29 -7.19 3.04
N THR A 198 11.34 -6.78 1.77
CA THR A 198 10.41 -5.80 1.21
C THR A 198 8.98 -6.34 1.14
N ARG A 199 8.01 -5.49 0.79
CA ARG A 199 6.64 -5.96 0.52
C ARG A 199 6.62 -6.82 -0.75
N SER A 200 5.86 -7.90 -0.71
CA SER A 200 5.73 -8.82 -1.84
C SER A 200 4.37 -9.50 -1.83
N ALA A 201 3.88 -9.83 -3.02
CA ALA A 201 2.62 -10.53 -3.23
C ALA A 201 2.74 -11.49 -4.42
N VAL A 202 2.10 -12.65 -4.31
CA VAL A 202 1.93 -13.61 -5.39
C VAL A 202 0.46 -13.98 -5.44
N ALA A 203 -0.19 -13.77 -6.57
CA ALA A 203 -1.58 -14.15 -6.78
C ALA A 203 -1.69 -15.35 -7.73
N SER A 204 -2.73 -16.16 -7.51
CA SER A 204 -3.14 -17.23 -8.42
C SER A 204 -4.65 -17.20 -8.56
N TRP A 205 -5.11 -17.04 -9.81
CA TRP A 205 -6.52 -17.06 -10.16
C TRP A 205 -6.90 -18.39 -10.80
N LEU A 206 -7.84 -19.11 -10.18
CA LEU A 206 -8.40 -20.35 -10.70
C LEU A 206 -9.71 -20.05 -11.44
N ALA A 207 -9.59 -19.68 -12.72
CA ALA A 207 -10.72 -19.21 -13.53
C ALA A 207 -11.97 -20.13 -13.52
N PRO A 208 -11.86 -21.47 -13.60
CA PRO A 208 -13.05 -22.34 -13.57
C PRO A 208 -13.85 -22.28 -12.27
N MET A 209 -13.20 -21.95 -11.14
CA MET A 209 -13.86 -21.83 -9.83
C MET A 209 -14.14 -20.35 -9.48
N GLY A 210 -13.47 -19.43 -10.16
CA GLY A 210 -13.48 -18.00 -9.84
C GLY A 210 -12.88 -17.73 -8.46
N GLU A 211 -11.80 -18.43 -8.12
CA GLU A 211 -11.15 -18.36 -6.81
C GLU A 211 -9.77 -17.71 -6.91
N LEU A 212 -9.50 -16.79 -5.99
CA LEU A 212 -8.23 -16.09 -5.85
C LEU A 212 -7.48 -16.63 -4.63
N THR A 213 -6.25 -17.11 -4.83
CA THR A 213 -5.30 -17.28 -3.72
C THR A 213 -4.22 -16.21 -3.81
N LEU A 214 -4.04 -15.46 -2.72
CA LEU A 214 -3.04 -14.41 -2.58
C LEU A 214 -2.07 -14.78 -1.45
N TRP A 215 -0.82 -15.06 -1.79
CA TRP A 215 0.26 -15.10 -0.82
C TRP A 215 0.83 -13.70 -0.67
N ASN A 216 0.85 -13.18 0.55
CA ASN A 216 1.28 -11.82 0.80
C ASN A 216 1.90 -11.74 2.20
N ASN A 217 3.00 -11.02 2.34
CA ASN A 217 3.71 -10.90 3.61
C ASN A 217 3.04 -9.93 4.61
N THR A 218 1.70 -9.86 4.61
CA THR A 218 0.90 -9.01 5.48
C THR A 218 0.89 -9.46 6.95
N GLN A 219 0.79 -8.50 7.85
CA GLN A 219 0.52 -8.71 9.27
C GLN A 219 -0.97 -8.98 9.57
N ASN A 220 -1.86 -8.68 8.62
CA ASN A 220 -3.32 -8.70 8.78
C ASN A 220 -4.02 -9.48 7.64
N PRO A 221 -3.77 -10.80 7.48
CA PRO A 221 -4.27 -11.56 6.32
C PRO A 221 -5.81 -11.57 6.19
N HIS A 222 -6.55 -11.53 7.29
CA HIS A 222 -8.02 -11.47 7.25
C HIS A 222 -8.54 -10.12 6.75
N ILE A 223 -7.94 -9.01 7.17
CA ILE A 223 -8.28 -7.68 6.64
C ILE A 223 -7.85 -7.57 5.18
N CYS A 224 -6.69 -8.10 4.82
CA CYS A 224 -6.26 -8.17 3.43
C CYS A 224 -7.28 -8.93 2.56
N ARG A 225 -7.82 -10.06 3.03
CA ARG A 225 -8.87 -10.80 2.34
C ARG A 225 -10.15 -9.98 2.15
N PHE A 226 -10.62 -9.36 3.23
CA PHE A 226 -11.81 -8.50 3.19
C PHE A 226 -11.64 -7.34 2.21
N LEU A 227 -10.51 -6.62 2.29
CA LEU A 227 -10.22 -5.50 1.40
C LEU A 227 -10.02 -5.93 -0.05
N SER A 228 -9.41 -7.10 -0.29
CA SER A 228 -9.32 -7.67 -1.64
C SER A 228 -10.70 -7.91 -2.23
N SER A 229 -11.66 -8.38 -1.42
CA SER A 229 -13.06 -8.56 -1.85
C SER A 229 -13.72 -7.23 -2.20
N VAL A 230 -13.55 -6.21 -1.35
CA VAL A 230 -14.09 -4.86 -1.60
C VAL A 230 -13.50 -4.25 -2.87
N VAL A 231 -12.19 -4.36 -3.07
CA VAL A 231 -11.48 -3.77 -4.21
C VAL A 231 -11.78 -4.50 -5.51
N THR A 232 -11.68 -5.83 -5.53
CA THR A 232 -11.83 -6.62 -6.77
C THR A 232 -13.28 -6.98 -7.11
N GLY A 233 -14.20 -6.84 -6.15
CA GLY A 233 -15.58 -7.33 -6.28
C GLY A 233 -15.72 -8.86 -6.20
N VAL A 234 -14.62 -9.62 -6.08
CA VAL A 234 -14.67 -11.08 -5.90
C VAL A 234 -15.26 -11.38 -4.51
N PRO A 235 -16.26 -12.28 -4.39
CA PRO A 235 -16.84 -12.60 -3.09
C PRO A 235 -15.79 -13.12 -2.09
N GLU A 236 -15.80 -12.62 -0.85
CA GLU A 236 -14.75 -12.91 0.14
C GLU A 236 -14.51 -14.41 0.37
N HIS A 237 -15.55 -15.25 0.30
CA HIS A 237 -15.44 -16.70 0.45
C HIS A 237 -14.69 -17.39 -0.70
N LYS A 238 -14.49 -16.71 -1.83
CA LYS A 238 -13.67 -17.15 -2.97
C LYS A 238 -12.25 -16.61 -2.93
N ILE A 239 -11.89 -15.86 -1.88
CA ILE A 239 -10.55 -15.30 -1.71
C ILE A 239 -9.86 -16.01 -0.56
N ARG A 240 -8.63 -16.48 -0.79
CA ARG A 240 -7.76 -17.06 0.22
C ARG A 240 -6.49 -16.23 0.32
N VAL A 241 -6.27 -15.57 1.46
CA VAL A 241 -5.01 -14.87 1.76
C VAL A 241 -4.15 -15.73 2.67
N ILE A 242 -2.88 -15.91 2.32
CA ILE A 242 -1.90 -16.70 3.07
C ILE A 242 -0.70 -15.81 3.37
N ALA A 243 -0.41 -15.59 4.65
CA ALA A 243 0.84 -14.99 5.08
C ALA A 243 1.87 -16.10 5.32
N PRO A 244 2.92 -16.22 4.49
CA PRO A 244 4.03 -17.15 4.72
C PRO A 244 4.96 -16.59 5.82
N GLU A 245 6.24 -17.00 5.86
CA GLU A 245 7.20 -16.33 6.73
C GLU A 245 7.34 -14.86 6.32
N VAL A 246 7.49 -13.98 7.32
CA VAL A 246 7.58 -12.52 7.11
C VAL A 246 8.90 -12.03 7.69
N GLY A 247 9.77 -11.51 6.83
CA GLY A 247 11.11 -11.00 7.16
C GLY A 247 11.07 -9.61 7.79
N GLY A 248 10.26 -9.44 8.84
CA GLY A 248 9.97 -8.18 9.51
C GLY A 248 8.80 -7.44 8.87
N GLY A 249 8.02 -6.74 9.71
CA GLY A 249 6.87 -5.95 9.27
C GLY A 249 6.88 -4.55 9.90
N PHE A 250 6.98 -4.49 11.23
CA PHE A 250 7.12 -3.23 11.98
C PHE A 250 6.03 -2.19 11.66
N GLY A 251 4.82 -2.65 11.35
CA GLY A 251 3.68 -1.82 10.95
C GLY A 251 3.61 -1.54 9.45
N SER A 252 4.72 -1.63 8.71
CA SER A 252 4.77 -1.36 7.26
C SER A 252 4.10 -2.43 6.39
N LYS A 253 3.74 -3.59 6.95
CA LYS A 253 3.02 -4.68 6.27
C LYS A 253 1.62 -4.91 6.86
N ALA A 254 1.12 -3.96 7.67
CA ALA A 254 -0.24 -4.01 8.21
C ALA A 254 -1.30 -3.43 7.25
N PRO A 255 -1.04 -2.32 6.52
CA PRO A 255 -1.95 -1.82 5.49
C PRO A 255 -1.97 -2.74 4.25
N VAL A 256 -3.02 -2.60 3.46
CA VAL A 256 -3.08 -3.12 2.09
C VAL A 256 -2.62 -2.00 1.15
N TYR A 257 -1.67 -2.28 0.27
CA TYR A 257 -1.15 -1.31 -0.68
C TYR A 257 -1.63 -1.58 -2.10
N PRO A 258 -1.45 -0.60 -3.00
CA PRO A 258 -1.66 -0.78 -4.42
C PRO A 258 -0.99 -1.99 -5.04
N GLY A 259 0.22 -2.33 -4.59
CA GLY A 259 0.96 -3.47 -5.13
C GLY A 259 0.19 -4.78 -4.99
N GLU A 260 -0.38 -5.07 -3.82
CA GLU A 260 -1.19 -6.28 -3.62
C GLU A 260 -2.44 -6.30 -4.49
N MET A 261 -3.10 -5.15 -4.68
CA MET A 261 -4.32 -5.05 -5.48
C MET A 261 -4.02 -5.14 -6.99
N ILE A 262 -2.91 -4.57 -7.45
CA ILE A 262 -2.41 -4.74 -8.82
C ILE A 262 -2.07 -6.21 -9.07
N THR A 263 -1.46 -6.91 -8.12
CA THR A 263 -1.15 -8.33 -8.27
C THR A 263 -2.41 -9.21 -8.28
N ALA A 264 -3.46 -8.81 -7.58
CA ALA A 264 -4.73 -9.55 -7.52
C ALA A 264 -5.65 -9.32 -8.72
N PHE A 265 -5.47 -8.21 -9.44
CA PHE A 265 -6.17 -7.84 -10.68
C PHE A 265 -5.73 -8.72 -11.85
#